data_AF-A0A8T8E1L4-F1
#
_entry.id   AF-A0A8T8E1L4-F1
#
_cell.length_a   1.000
_cell.length_b   1.000
_cell.length_c   1.000
_cell.angle_alpha   90.00
_cell.angle_beta   90.00
_cell.angle_gamma   90.00
#
_symmetry.space_group_name_H-M   'P 1'
#
loop_
_entity.id
_entity.type
_entity.pdbx_description
1 polymer ?
#
loop_
_entity_poly.entity_id
_entity_poly.type
_entity_poly.pdbx_seq_one_letter_code
_entity_poly.pdbx_strand_id
1 'polypeptide(L)'
;MSTTASTDVALMLLQLIAVTIPATVVLIEQLRRSGNLEWQFRKLSFGLVLSSIGLLLAAATAVMAYFVASLQLSAAIYGGLILVILGLPPLGAFVAVLYREHRMEFGP
;
A
#
# COMPACT_ATOMS: atom_id res chain seq x y z
N MET A 1 -4.82 -30.01 13.05
CA MET A 1 -3.50 -29.81 12.40
C MET A 1 -3.53 -28.76 11.27
N SER A 2 -4.67 -28.14 10.94
CA SER A 2 -4.82 -27.15 9.85
C SER A 2 -4.66 -25.68 10.28
N THR A 3 -4.68 -25.38 11.58
CA THR A 3 -4.67 -24.01 12.13
C THR A 3 -3.28 -23.36 12.13
N THR A 4 -2.21 -24.15 12.23
CA THR A 4 -0.84 -23.64 12.19
C THR A 4 -0.46 -23.22 10.77
N ALA A 5 -0.72 -24.06 9.76
CA ALA A 5 -0.40 -23.76 8.36
C ALA A 5 -1.10 -22.48 7.84
N SER A 6 -2.33 -22.24 8.26
CA SER A 6 -3.08 -21.04 7.87
C SER A 6 -2.57 -19.78 8.58
N THR A 7 -2.14 -19.90 9.83
CA THR A 7 -1.50 -18.81 10.58
C THR A 7 -0.13 -18.46 9.98
N ASP A 8 0.67 -19.47 9.61
CA ASP A 8 2.01 -19.28 9.02
C ASP A 8 1.93 -18.60 7.65
N VAL A 9 0.99 -19.02 6.79
CA VAL A 9 0.73 -18.37 5.48
C VAL A 9 0.33 -16.91 5.67
N ALA A 10 -0.51 -16.62 6.66
CA ALA A 10 -0.97 -15.27 6.90
C ALA A 10 0.12 -14.36 7.52
N LEU A 11 1.02 -14.90 8.34
CA LEU A 11 2.22 -14.21 8.81
C LEU A 11 3.21 -13.94 7.67
N MET A 12 3.42 -14.91 6.76
CA MET A 12 4.21 -14.69 5.53
C MET A 12 3.61 -13.59 4.66
N LEU A 13 2.27 -13.53 4.52
CA LEU A 13 1.61 -12.46 3.78
C LEU A 13 1.80 -11.09 4.44
N LEU A 14 1.73 -10.99 5.76
CA LEU A 14 2.05 -9.75 6.49
C LEU A 14 3.49 -9.29 6.27
N GLN A 15 4.45 -10.22 6.29
CA GLN A 15 5.84 -9.90 5.98
C GLN A 15 6.03 -9.45 4.53
N LEU A 16 5.34 -10.10 3.59
CA LEU A 16 5.34 -9.70 2.18
C LEU A 16 4.80 -8.27 2.01
N ILE A 17 3.70 -7.93 2.69
CA ILE A 17 3.15 -6.58 2.71
C ILE A 17 4.14 -5.60 3.34
N ALA A 18 4.78 -5.94 4.46
CA ALA A 18 5.78 -5.09 5.10
C ALA A 18 6.97 -4.78 4.17
N VAL A 19 7.40 -5.75 3.36
CA VAL A 19 8.47 -5.57 2.35
C VAL A 19 8.01 -4.73 1.16
N THR A 20 6.71 -4.71 0.85
CA THR A 20 6.18 -3.91 -0.27
C THR A 20 6.09 -2.42 0.03
N ILE A 21 6.10 -2.01 1.30
CA ILE A 21 6.09 -0.58 1.70
C ILE A 21 7.39 0.13 1.25
N PRO A 22 8.61 -0.36 1.56
CA PRO A 22 9.85 0.21 1.01
C PRO A 22 9.86 0.28 -0.52
N ALA A 23 9.41 -0.78 -1.21
CA ALA A 23 9.35 -0.82 -2.67
C ALA A 23 8.42 0.26 -3.22
N THR A 24 7.27 0.46 -2.59
CA THR A 24 6.31 1.53 -2.92
C THR A 24 6.93 2.92 -2.77
N VAL A 25 7.64 3.16 -1.66
CA VAL A 25 8.33 4.44 -1.42
C VAL A 25 9.37 4.71 -2.51
N VAL A 26 10.16 3.70 -2.88
CA VAL A 26 11.13 3.78 -3.97
C VAL A 26 10.44 4.08 -5.30
N LEU A 27 9.31 3.44 -5.60
CA LEU A 27 8.55 3.71 -6.83
C LEU A 27 8.04 5.16 -6.88
N ILE A 28 7.55 5.69 -5.75
CA ILE A 28 7.14 7.10 -5.63
C ILE A 28 8.32 8.05 -5.82
N GLU A 29 9.48 7.75 -5.22
CA GLU A 29 10.72 8.52 -5.37
C GLU A 29 11.19 8.54 -6.84
N GLN A 30 11.13 7.39 -7.53
CA GLN A 30 11.47 7.25 -8.95
C GLN A 30 10.49 8.02 -9.85
N LEU A 31 9.18 7.98 -9.54
CA LEU A 31 8.18 8.83 -10.20
C LEU A 31 8.51 10.32 -10.05
N ARG A 32 8.93 10.74 -8.85
CA ARG A 32 9.28 12.13 -8.57
C ARG A 32 10.45 12.63 -9.41
N ARG A 33 11.41 11.74 -9.71
CA ARG A 33 12.62 12.05 -10.50
C ARG A 33 12.44 11.84 -12.01
N SER A 34 11.26 11.42 -12.49
CA SER A 34 11.00 11.03 -13.88
C SER A 34 10.91 12.20 -14.89
N GLY A 35 11.75 13.23 -14.73
CA GLY A 35 11.79 14.48 -15.51
C GLY A 35 11.73 14.33 -17.03
N ASN A 36 12.31 13.27 -17.58
CA ASN A 36 12.51 13.08 -19.02
C ASN A 36 11.40 12.30 -19.73
N LEU A 37 10.35 11.86 -19.04
CA LEU A 37 9.25 11.11 -19.63
C LEU A 37 8.11 12.01 -20.11
N GLU A 38 7.61 11.74 -21.31
CA GLU A 38 6.39 12.38 -21.83
C GLU A 38 5.19 12.14 -20.89
N TRP A 39 4.27 13.11 -20.85
CA TRP A 39 3.14 13.12 -19.91
C TRP A 39 2.27 11.86 -19.97
N GLN A 40 2.09 11.26 -21.16
CA GLN A 40 1.29 10.06 -21.33
C GLN A 40 1.86 8.86 -20.56
N PHE A 41 3.18 8.64 -20.65
CA PHE A 41 3.88 7.59 -19.91
C PHE A 41 3.91 7.89 -18.43
N ARG A 42 4.09 9.16 -18.04
CA ARG A 42 4.05 9.58 -16.63
C ARG A 42 2.70 9.29 -15.98
N LYS A 43 1.59 9.58 -16.67
CA LYS A 43 0.24 9.28 -16.20
C LYS A 43 0.02 7.76 -16.03
N LEU A 44 0.52 6.96 -16.96
CA LEU A 44 0.49 5.49 -16.89
C LEU A 44 1.28 4.98 -15.68
N SER A 45 2.50 5.49 -15.46
CA SER A 45 3.33 5.11 -14.32
C SER A 45 2.68 5.50 -12.98
N PHE A 46 2.06 6.68 -12.89
CA PHE A 46 1.27 7.08 -11.72
C PHE A 46 0.09 6.14 -11.48
N GLY A 47 -0.63 5.77 -12.54
CA GLY A 47 -1.74 4.81 -12.48
C GLY A 47 -1.29 3.43 -12.00
N LEU A 48 -0.15 2.93 -12.48
CA LEU A 48 0.45 1.66 -12.07
C LEU A 48 0.91 1.65 -10.61
N VAL A 49 1.48 2.77 -10.14
CA VAL A 49 1.88 2.89 -8.73
C VAL A 49 0.65 2.97 -7.83
N LEU A 50 -0.37 3.75 -8.19
CA LEU A 50 -1.63 3.82 -7.46
C LEU A 50 -2.35 2.47 -7.40
N SER A 51 -2.43 1.74 -8.51
CA SER A 51 -3.05 0.42 -8.55
C SER A 51 -2.26 -0.60 -7.74
N SER A 52 -0.92 -0.57 -7.79
CA SER A 52 -0.07 -1.43 -6.96
C SER A 52 -0.28 -1.17 -5.48
N ILE A 53 -0.28 0.11 -5.05
CA ILE A 53 -0.58 0.50 -3.67
C ILE A 53 -1.97 -0.01 -3.27
N GLY A 54 -3.00 0.26 -4.09
CA GLY A 54 -4.36 -0.16 -3.81
C GLY A 54 -4.50 -1.67 -3.65
N LEU A 55 -3.87 -2.46 -4.52
CA LEU A 55 -3.88 -3.93 -4.45
C LEU A 55 -3.15 -4.45 -3.21
N LEU A 56 -2.02 -3.87 -2.85
CA LEU A 56 -1.28 -4.23 -1.65
C LEU A 56 -2.08 -3.92 -0.37
N LEU A 57 -2.76 -2.78 -0.33
CA LEU A 57 -3.65 -2.40 0.77
C LEU A 57 -4.88 -3.31 0.85
N ALA A 58 -5.47 -3.67 -0.28
CA ALA A 58 -6.59 -4.61 -0.33
C ALA A 58 -6.18 -6.01 0.18
N ALA A 59 -5.01 -6.50 -0.25
CA ALA A 59 -4.45 -7.76 0.24
C ALA A 59 -4.18 -7.71 1.75
N ALA A 60 -3.59 -6.63 2.25
CA ALA A 60 -3.38 -6.42 3.68
C ALA A 60 -4.69 -6.42 4.46
N THR A 61 -5.70 -5.70 3.98
CA THR A 61 -7.02 -5.64 4.61
C THR A 61 -7.68 -7.02 4.64
N ALA A 62 -7.60 -7.80 3.55
CA ALA A 62 -8.14 -9.15 3.48
C ALA A 62 -7.46 -10.11 4.49
N VAL A 63 -6.14 -10.07 4.58
CA VAL A 63 -5.36 -10.88 5.54
C VAL A 63 -5.69 -10.48 6.98
N MET A 64 -5.80 -9.18 7.26
CA MET A 64 -6.19 -8.68 8.57
C MET A 64 -7.61 -9.10 8.96
N ALA A 65 -8.57 -9.01 8.04
CA ALA A 65 -9.94 -9.47 8.26
C ALA A 65 -9.99 -10.98 8.56
N TYR A 66 -9.20 -11.78 7.84
CA TYR A 66 -9.04 -13.21 8.13
C TYR A 66 -8.56 -13.45 9.56
N PHE A 67 -7.53 -12.73 10.01
CA PHE A 67 -7.02 -12.87 11.38
C PHE A 67 -8.02 -12.45 12.46
N VAL A 68 -8.76 -11.36 12.24
CA VAL A 68 -9.81 -10.92 13.17
C VAL A 68 -10.90 -12.00 13.31
N ALA A 69 -11.26 -12.68 12.22
CA ALA A 69 -12.28 -13.72 12.23
C ALA A 69 -11.78 -15.07 12.77
N SER A 70 -10.48 -15.38 12.60
CA SER A 70 -9.91 -16.70 12.89
C SER A 70 -9.14 -16.79 14.20
N LEU A 71 -8.67 -15.66 14.76
CA LEU A 71 -7.89 -15.62 15.99
C LEU A 71 -8.58 -14.76 17.05
N GLN A 72 -8.54 -15.21 18.30
CA GLN A 72 -8.85 -14.38 19.47
C GLN A 72 -7.71 -13.38 19.71
N LEU A 73 -7.67 -12.32 18.90
CA LEU A 73 -6.66 -11.27 18.98
C LEU A 73 -6.81 -10.45 20.27
N SER A 74 -5.69 -10.07 20.87
CA SER A 74 -5.67 -9.18 22.04
C SER A 74 -6.07 -7.75 21.67
N ALA A 75 -6.59 -6.98 22.63
CA ALA A 75 -7.01 -5.59 22.42
C ALA A 75 -5.89 -4.69 21.86
N ALA A 76 -4.63 -4.99 22.20
CA ALA A 76 -3.47 -4.26 21.68
C ALA A 76 -3.31 -4.44 20.15
N ILE A 77 -3.59 -5.63 19.63
CA ILE A 77 -3.51 -5.90 18.18
C ILE A 77 -4.62 -5.15 17.43
N TYR A 78 -5.84 -5.08 18.01
CA TYR A 78 -6.91 -4.25 17.46
C TYR A 78 -6.54 -2.76 17.43
N GLY A 79 -5.88 -2.25 18.48
CA GLY A 79 -5.37 -0.88 18.49
C GLY A 79 -4.36 -0.62 17.37
N GLY A 80 -3.39 -1.53 17.18
CA GLY A 80 -2.44 -1.46 16.08
C GLY A 80 -3.09 -1.50 14.70
N LEU A 81 -4.09 -2.37 14.52
CA LEU A 81 -4.89 -2.48 13.28
C LEU A 81 -5.58 -1.16 12.93
N ILE A 82 -6.22 -0.52 13.89
CA ILE A 82 -6.89 0.77 13.70
C ILE A 82 -5.88 1.84 13.27
N LEU A 83 -4.71 1.89 13.89
CA LEU A 83 -3.66 2.85 13.53
C LEU A 83 -3.16 2.65 12.09
N VAL A 84 -2.99 1.40 11.64
CA VAL A 84 -2.63 1.09 10.25
C VAL A 84 -3.71 1.59 9.29
N ILE A 85 -4.98 1.31 9.57
CA ILE A 85 -6.10 1.74 8.74
C ILE A 85 -6.18 3.28 8.69
N LEU A 86 -6.00 3.95 9.82
CA LEU A 86 -5.98 5.42 9.91
C LEU A 86 -4.77 6.05 9.19
N GLY A 87 -3.70 5.29 8.96
CA GLY A 87 -2.54 5.73 8.17
C GLY A 87 -2.77 5.71 6.66
N LEU A 88 -3.80 5.00 6.16
CA LEU A 88 -4.07 4.90 4.72
C LEU A 88 -4.61 6.22 4.11
N PRO A 89 -5.58 6.92 4.73
CA PRO A 89 -6.06 8.21 4.23
C PRO A 89 -4.95 9.27 4.01
N PRO A 90 -4.04 9.54 4.97
CA PRO A 90 -2.99 10.54 4.75
C PRO A 90 -2.00 10.11 3.65
N LEU A 91 -1.70 8.82 3.53
CA LEU A 91 -0.88 8.30 2.42
C LEU A 91 -1.55 8.55 1.07
N GLY A 92 -2.85 8.22 0.96
CA GLY A 92 -3.63 8.48 -0.25
C GLY A 92 -3.69 9.96 -0.62
N ALA A 93 -3.87 10.84 0.38
CA ALA A 93 -3.83 12.28 0.19
C ALA A 93 -2.47 12.77 -0.32
N PHE A 94 -1.36 12.27 0.25
CA PHE A 94 -0.02 12.62 -0.20
C PHE A 94 0.23 12.23 -1.67
N VAL A 95 -0.15 11.02 -2.07
CA VAL A 95 -0.02 10.55 -3.46
C VAL A 95 -0.89 11.40 -4.40
N ALA A 96 -2.09 11.80 -3.97
CA ALA A 96 -2.97 12.66 -4.75
C ALA A 96 -2.37 14.07 -4.96
N VAL A 97 -1.72 14.64 -3.93
CA VAL A 97 -1.00 15.91 -4.04
C VAL A 97 0.16 15.79 -5.02
N LEU A 98 0.99 14.74 -4.92
CA LEU A 98 2.08 14.48 -5.85
C LEU A 98 1.61 14.37 -7.31
N TYR A 99 0.50 13.68 -7.56
CA TYR A 99 -0.08 13.60 -8.90
C TYR A 99 -0.49 14.98 -9.41
N ARG A 100 -1.08 15.80 -8.54
CA ARG A 100 -1.52 17.15 -8.90
C ARG A 100 -0.34 18.07 -9.20
N GLU A 101 0.72 18.04 -8.38
CA GLU A 101 1.96 18.78 -8.62
C GLU A 101 2.60 18.39 -9.96
N HIS A 102 2.80 17.10 -10.21
CA HIS A 102 3.39 16.64 -11.47
C HIS A 102 2.56 17.01 -12.70
N ARG A 103 1.23 17.04 -12.57
CA ARG A 103 0.35 17.50 -13.64
C ARG A 103 0.55 18.99 -13.96
N MET A 104 0.80 19.82 -12.95
CA MET A 104 1.03 21.25 -13.16
C MET A 104 2.40 21.53 -13.80
N GLU A 105 3.43 20.76 -13.43
CA GLU A 105 4.79 20.95 -13.99
C GLU A 105 4.98 20.36 -15.40
N PHE A 106 4.34 19.23 -15.71
CA PHE A 106 4.66 18.43 -16.90
C PHE A 106 3.45 18.06 -17.77
N GLY A 107 2.24 18.42 -17.35
CA GLY A 107 1.03 18.21 -18.16
C GLY A 107 0.96 19.15 -19.37
N PRO A 108 0.14 18.82 -20.39
CA PRO A 108 -0.18 19.74 -21.49
C PRO A 108 -0.91 20.99 -21.01
#